data_AF-A0ABD2V9U7-F1
#
_entry.id   AF-A0ABD2V9U7-F1
#
_cell.length_a   1.000
_cell.length_b   1.000
_cell.length_c   1.000
_cell.angle_alpha   90.00
_cell.angle_beta   90.00
_cell.angle_gamma   90.00
#
_symmetry.space_group_name_H-M   'P 1'
#
loop_
_entity.id
_entity.type
_entity.pdbx_description
1 polymer ?
#
loop_
_entity_poly.entity_id
_entity_poly.type
_entity_poly.pdbx_seq_one_letter_code
_entity_poly.pdbx_strand_id
1 'polypeptide(L)'
;SVFARAINTTSLCFLFHFHSVSQLRSQSSQLSFFFVTKRMAFLKAFAALLIASLVLVHFTYALQEVINSKPPAPSPQPLKPIDCTGSCKTRCSKSSRQNLCNRACGSCCRTCHCVPPGTSGNYEACPCYFNLTTHNSTRKCP
;
A
#
# COMPACT_ATOMS: atom_id res chain seq x y z
N SER A 1 9.14 87.78 -4.81
CA SER A 1 10.50 87.58 -5.37
C SER A 1 11.06 86.30 -4.76
N VAL A 2 10.88 85.09 -5.30
CA VAL A 2 11.16 84.59 -6.66
C VAL A 2 12.62 84.85 -7.05
N PHE A 3 13.56 84.13 -6.44
CA PHE A 3 14.83 83.66 -7.06
C PHE A 3 15.65 82.78 -6.08
N ALA A 4 15.02 81.86 -5.36
CA ALA A 4 15.71 80.80 -4.60
C ALA A 4 15.23 79.40 -5.01
N ARG A 5 14.84 79.28 -6.28
CA ARG A 5 14.49 78.02 -6.95
C ARG A 5 15.12 78.08 -8.34
N ALA A 6 16.36 77.59 -8.50
CA ALA A 6 16.88 77.08 -9.78
C ALA A 6 18.40 76.87 -9.74
N ILE A 7 18.95 75.91 -8.98
CA ILE A 7 20.27 75.32 -9.32
C ILE A 7 20.32 73.81 -8.96
N ASN A 8 19.21 73.08 -9.18
CA ASN A 8 19.11 71.65 -8.85
C ASN A 8 18.82 70.76 -10.08
N THR A 9 19.32 71.11 -11.26
CA THR A 9 18.93 70.43 -12.51
C THR A 9 20.09 69.99 -13.40
N THR A 10 21.30 70.54 -13.29
CA THR A 10 22.41 70.18 -14.19
C THR A 10 23.30 69.02 -13.69
N SER A 11 23.42 68.81 -12.37
CA SER A 11 24.23 67.71 -11.83
C SER A 11 23.55 66.33 -11.85
N LEU A 12 22.21 66.30 -11.97
CA LEU A 12 21.42 65.07 -12.01
C LEU A 12 21.47 64.38 -13.39
N CYS A 13 21.62 65.13 -14.49
CA CYS A 13 21.67 64.53 -15.83
C CYS A 13 22.93 63.67 -16.07
N PHE A 14 24.09 64.06 -15.52
CA PHE A 14 25.33 63.31 -15.73
C PHE A 14 25.40 61.99 -14.94
N LEU A 15 24.80 61.94 -13.75
CA LEU A 15 24.72 60.70 -12.97
C LEU A 15 23.73 59.68 -13.58
N PHE A 16 22.64 60.14 -14.20
CA PHE A 16 21.68 59.25 -14.86
C PHE A 16 22.24 58.59 -16.12
N HIS A 17 23.11 59.28 -16.87
CA HIS A 17 23.68 58.73 -18.09
C HIS A 17 24.77 57.67 -17.81
N PHE A 18 25.61 57.86 -16.79
CA PHE A 18 26.63 56.89 -16.40
C PHE A 18 26.03 55.62 -15.76
N HIS A 19 24.90 55.76 -15.06
CA HIS A 19 24.20 54.60 -14.49
C HIS A 19 23.52 53.73 -15.54
N SER A 20 23.17 54.29 -16.72
CA SER A 20 22.46 53.55 -17.77
C SER A 20 23.39 52.64 -18.60
N VAL A 21 24.64 53.03 -18.86
CA VAL A 21 25.58 52.22 -19.68
C VAL A 21 26.12 51.00 -18.91
N SER A 22 26.22 51.09 -17.58
CA SER A 22 26.70 49.99 -16.72
C SER A 22 25.67 48.85 -16.56
N GLN A 23 24.38 49.14 -16.77
CA GLN A 23 23.29 48.16 -16.60
C GLN A 23 23.14 47.20 -17.79
N LEU A 24 23.51 47.58 -19.02
CA LEU A 24 23.32 46.70 -20.18
C LEU A 24 24.35 45.57 -20.27
N ARG A 25 25.58 45.74 -19.77
CA ARG A 25 26.59 44.67 -19.80
C ARG A 25 26.39 43.59 -18.73
N SER A 26 25.64 43.90 -17.69
CA SER A 26 25.31 42.97 -16.60
C SER A 26 24.05 42.12 -16.85
N GLN A 27 23.30 42.38 -17.92
CA GLN A 27 22.01 41.71 -18.15
C GLN A 27 22.13 40.43 -19.00
N SER A 28 23.09 40.37 -19.92
CA SER A 28 23.34 39.20 -20.78
C SER A 28 23.93 38.01 -20.02
N SER A 29 24.82 38.25 -19.05
CA SER A 29 25.41 37.19 -18.21
C SER A 29 24.44 36.63 -17.15
N GLN A 30 23.54 37.47 -16.64
CA GLN A 30 22.54 37.10 -15.62
C GLN A 30 21.42 36.22 -16.20
N LEU A 31 20.93 36.51 -17.41
CA LEU A 31 19.91 35.68 -18.06
C LEU A 31 20.41 34.26 -18.34
N SER A 32 21.62 34.12 -18.89
CA SER A 32 22.21 32.79 -19.18
C SER A 32 22.39 31.94 -17.93
N PHE A 33 22.81 32.53 -16.79
CA PHE A 33 22.95 31.83 -15.51
C PHE A 33 21.60 31.42 -14.91
N PHE A 34 20.57 32.26 -15.03
CA PHE A 34 19.21 31.95 -14.60
C PHE A 34 18.58 30.82 -15.44
N PHE A 35 18.87 30.75 -16.73
CA PHE A 35 18.42 29.66 -17.61
C PHE A 35 19.13 28.33 -17.32
N VAL A 36 20.43 28.33 -17.01
CA VAL A 36 21.20 27.11 -16.69
C VAL A 36 20.80 26.54 -15.32
N THR A 37 20.60 27.39 -14.32
CA THR A 37 20.18 26.98 -12.95
C THR A 37 18.73 26.50 -12.90
N LYS A 38 17.79 27.13 -13.63
CA LYS A 38 16.41 26.62 -13.76
C LYS A 38 16.33 25.28 -14.52
N ARG A 39 17.18 25.06 -15.54
CA ARG A 39 17.26 23.77 -16.26
C ARG A 39 17.71 22.62 -15.35
N MET A 40 18.67 22.87 -14.45
CA MET A 40 19.18 21.87 -13.50
C MET A 40 18.19 21.58 -12.35
N ALA A 41 17.44 22.59 -11.89
CA ALA A 41 16.38 22.42 -10.89
C ALA A 41 15.16 21.68 -11.46
N PHE A 42 14.79 21.98 -12.71
CA PHE A 42 13.77 21.21 -13.44
C PHE A 42 14.21 19.76 -13.62
N LEU A 43 15.45 19.50 -14.07
CA LEU A 43 15.94 18.13 -14.25
C LEU A 43 15.98 17.34 -12.93
N LYS A 44 16.35 17.98 -11.81
CA LYS A 44 16.29 17.36 -10.47
C LYS A 44 14.86 17.10 -10.00
N ALA A 45 13.93 18.01 -10.26
CA ALA A 45 12.51 17.81 -9.93
C ALA A 45 11.89 16.69 -10.76
N PHE A 46 12.18 16.63 -12.06
CA PHE A 46 11.75 15.55 -12.95
C PHE A 46 12.40 14.22 -12.55
N ALA A 47 13.70 14.21 -12.23
CA ALA A 47 14.38 13.01 -11.73
C ALA A 47 13.77 12.53 -10.40
N ALA A 48 13.48 13.42 -9.46
CA ALA A 48 12.80 13.06 -8.21
C ALA A 48 11.38 12.51 -8.46
N LEU A 49 10.64 13.07 -9.41
CA LEU A 49 9.31 12.59 -9.79
C LEU A 49 9.36 11.20 -10.44
N LEU A 50 10.34 10.96 -11.31
CA LEU A 50 10.57 9.66 -11.94
C LEU A 50 11.01 8.61 -10.92
N ILE A 51 11.89 8.96 -9.98
CA ILE A 51 12.30 8.07 -8.90
C ILE A 51 11.11 7.74 -8.00
N ALA A 52 10.29 8.73 -7.61
CA ALA A 52 9.07 8.49 -6.83
C ALA A 52 8.08 7.58 -7.56
N SER A 53 7.88 7.78 -8.86
CA SER A 53 7.04 6.94 -9.70
C SER A 53 7.56 5.49 -9.78
N LEU A 54 8.87 5.31 -9.96
CA LEU A 54 9.50 3.98 -9.97
C LEU A 54 9.35 3.27 -8.63
N VAL A 55 9.54 3.97 -7.51
CA VAL A 55 9.36 3.40 -6.16
C VAL A 55 7.91 2.95 -5.94
N LEU A 56 6.94 3.76 -6.36
CA LEU A 56 5.52 3.40 -6.29
C LEU A 56 5.20 2.13 -7.09
N VAL A 57 5.75 1.98 -8.31
CA VAL A 57 5.55 0.80 -9.16
C VAL A 57 6.17 -0.47 -8.56
N HIS A 58 7.37 -0.37 -7.96
CA HIS A 58 7.99 -1.52 -7.31
C HIS A 58 7.19 -1.97 -6.07
N PHE A 59 6.63 -1.02 -5.32
CA PHE A 59 5.80 -1.32 -4.16
C PHE A 59 4.48 -2.00 -4.55
N THR A 60 3.79 -1.53 -5.60
CA THR A 60 2.55 -2.16 -6.07
C THR A 60 2.77 -3.54 -6.67
N TYR A 61 3.89 -3.76 -7.39
CA TYR A 61 4.25 -5.07 -7.92
C TYR A 61 4.49 -6.10 -6.80
N ALA A 62 5.16 -5.70 -5.71
CA ALA A 62 5.34 -6.58 -4.55
C ALA A 62 4.02 -6.92 -3.84
N LEU A 63 3.04 -6.02 -3.81
CA LEU A 63 1.71 -6.30 -3.27
C LEU A 63 0.89 -7.24 -4.17
N GLN A 64 1.12 -7.24 -5.48
CA GLN A 64 0.40 -8.08 -6.44
C GLN A 64 0.62 -9.58 -6.17
N GLU A 65 1.83 -9.96 -5.74
CA GLU A 65 2.14 -11.35 -5.36
C GLU A 65 1.34 -11.82 -4.15
N VAL A 66 1.05 -10.91 -3.20
CA VAL A 66 0.25 -11.25 -2.01
C VAL A 66 -1.23 -11.40 -2.36
N ILE A 67 -1.77 -10.55 -3.25
CA ILE A 67 -3.20 -10.58 -3.62
C ILE A 67 -3.49 -11.71 -4.62
N ASN A 68 -2.56 -12.03 -5.53
CA ASN A 68 -2.72 -13.12 -6.50
C ASN A 68 -2.16 -14.46 -6.03
N SER A 69 -1.49 -14.51 -4.88
CA SER A 69 -1.21 -15.78 -4.22
C SER A 69 -2.54 -16.40 -3.79
N LYS A 70 -3.06 -17.30 -4.63
CA LYS A 70 -3.98 -18.33 -4.19
C LYS A 70 -3.34 -18.95 -2.94
N PRO A 71 -4.00 -18.91 -1.76
CA PRO A 71 -3.42 -19.49 -0.56
C PRO A 71 -2.99 -20.92 -0.90
N PRO A 72 -1.78 -21.34 -0.49
CA PRO A 72 -1.25 -22.65 -0.85
C PRO A 72 -2.34 -23.68 -0.56
N ALA A 73 -2.75 -24.40 -1.61
CA ALA A 73 -3.68 -25.50 -1.45
C ALA A 73 -3.15 -26.35 -0.29
N PRO A 74 -3.98 -26.66 0.73
CA PRO A 74 -3.53 -27.48 1.84
C PRO A 74 -2.88 -28.72 1.26
N SER A 75 -1.61 -28.95 1.62
CA SER A 75 -0.90 -30.16 1.25
C SER A 75 -1.83 -31.35 1.48
N PRO A 76 -1.94 -32.32 0.55
CA PRO A 76 -2.68 -33.55 0.79
C PRO A 76 -2.06 -34.18 2.03
N GLN A 77 -2.72 -34.03 3.19
CA GLN A 77 -2.22 -34.68 4.39
C GLN A 77 -2.30 -36.18 4.11
N PRO A 78 -1.24 -36.95 4.43
CA PRO A 78 -1.22 -38.38 4.17
C PRO A 78 -2.49 -38.98 4.75
N LEU A 79 -3.25 -39.69 3.89
CA LEU A 79 -4.50 -40.38 4.19
C LEU A 79 -4.26 -41.45 5.26
N LYS A 80 -4.06 -41.04 6.52
CA LYS A 80 -4.35 -41.88 7.66
C LYS A 80 -5.87 -41.99 7.74
N PRO A 81 -6.44 -43.19 7.90
CA PRO A 81 -7.87 -43.33 8.15
C PRO A 81 -8.19 -42.56 9.44
N ILE A 82 -8.81 -41.38 9.31
CA ILE A 82 -9.29 -40.64 10.47
C ILE A 82 -10.58 -41.28 10.95
N ASP A 83 -10.64 -41.59 12.25
CA ASP A 83 -11.91 -41.93 12.86
C ASP A 83 -12.73 -40.65 13.10
N CYS A 84 -13.58 -40.32 12.13
CA CYS A 84 -14.53 -39.22 12.24
C CYS A 84 -15.47 -39.39 13.44
N THR A 85 -15.80 -40.62 13.84
CA THR A 85 -16.75 -40.88 14.92
C THR A 85 -16.17 -40.47 16.27
N GLY A 86 -14.98 -40.96 16.61
CA GLY A 86 -14.28 -40.59 17.85
C GLY A 86 -13.89 -39.11 17.90
N SER A 87 -13.41 -38.57 16.76
CA SER A 87 -13.00 -37.16 16.68
C SER A 87 -14.18 -36.21 16.86
N CYS A 88 -15.31 -36.45 16.17
CA CYS A 88 -16.50 -35.63 16.32
C CYS A 88 -17.12 -35.76 17.72
N LYS A 89 -17.09 -36.95 18.33
CA LYS A 89 -17.56 -37.15 19.72
C LYS A 89 -16.78 -36.27 20.70
N THR A 90 -15.47 -36.17 20.53
CA THR A 90 -14.61 -35.29 21.34
C THR A 90 -14.95 -33.82 21.10
N ARG A 91 -15.02 -33.41 19.82
CA ARG A 91 -15.35 -32.04 19.41
C ARG A 91 -16.69 -31.55 19.98
N CYS A 92 -17.69 -32.41 19.94
CA CYS A 92 -19.06 -32.11 20.35
C CYS A 92 -19.37 -32.39 21.82
N SER A 93 -18.39 -32.86 22.61
CA SER A 93 -18.59 -33.28 24.01
C SER A 93 -19.20 -32.18 24.89
N LYS A 94 -18.80 -30.91 24.69
CA LYS A 94 -19.33 -29.74 25.40
C LYS A 94 -20.50 -29.03 24.71
N SER A 95 -20.96 -29.54 23.56
CA SER A 95 -22.09 -28.94 22.86
C SER A 95 -23.40 -29.27 23.60
N SER A 96 -24.26 -28.28 23.81
CA SER A 96 -25.62 -28.50 24.33
C SER A 96 -26.46 -29.39 23.40
N ARG A 97 -26.16 -29.37 22.08
CA ARG A 97 -26.88 -30.14 21.05
C ARG A 97 -25.96 -31.18 20.41
N GLN A 98 -25.48 -32.14 21.20
CA GLN A 98 -24.51 -33.16 20.76
C GLN A 98 -24.91 -33.88 19.47
N ASN A 99 -26.17 -34.32 19.33
CA ASN A 99 -26.61 -35.05 18.13
C ASN A 99 -26.53 -34.20 16.85
N LEU A 100 -26.93 -32.92 16.94
CA LEU A 100 -26.83 -31.98 15.81
C LEU A 100 -25.37 -31.67 15.49
N CYS A 101 -24.56 -31.44 16.52
CA CYS A 101 -23.12 -31.19 16.37
C CYS A 101 -22.41 -32.38 15.71
N ASN A 102 -22.66 -33.61 16.18
CA ASN A 102 -22.07 -34.82 15.62
C ASN A 102 -22.47 -35.04 14.17
N ARG A 103 -23.73 -34.76 13.79
CA ARG A 103 -24.20 -34.84 12.40
C ARG A 103 -23.50 -33.81 11.51
N ALA A 104 -23.38 -32.57 11.97
CA ALA A 104 -22.69 -31.51 11.24
C ALA A 104 -21.19 -31.81 11.08
N CYS A 105 -20.51 -32.10 12.20
CA CYS A 105 -19.10 -32.49 12.24
C CYS A 105 -18.82 -33.69 11.33
N GLY A 106 -19.67 -34.73 11.38
CA GLY A 106 -19.50 -35.92 10.52
C GLY A 106 -19.58 -35.60 9.03
N SER A 107 -20.45 -34.65 8.62
CA SER A 107 -20.49 -34.21 7.22
C SER A 107 -19.22 -33.46 6.82
N CYS A 108 -18.69 -32.61 7.70
CA CYS A 108 -17.46 -31.86 7.47
C CYS A 108 -16.22 -32.77 7.46
N CYS A 109 -16.18 -33.75 8.36
CA CYS A 109 -15.10 -34.72 8.45
C CYS A 109 -15.02 -35.61 7.21
N ARG A 110 -16.15 -36.03 6.63
CA ARG A 110 -16.14 -36.81 5.38
C ARG A 110 -15.66 -36.01 4.17
N THR A 111 -15.90 -34.70 4.14
CA THR A 111 -15.43 -33.84 3.05
C THR A 111 -13.94 -33.51 3.22
N CYS A 112 -13.54 -33.14 4.44
CA CYS A 112 -12.20 -32.59 4.70
C CYS A 112 -11.20 -33.58 5.27
N HIS A 113 -11.64 -34.78 5.67
CA HIS A 113 -10.84 -35.83 6.33
C HIS A 113 -9.99 -35.30 7.51
N CYS A 114 -10.51 -34.30 8.23
CA CYS A 114 -9.82 -33.57 9.29
C CYS A 114 -10.85 -33.06 10.30
N VAL A 115 -10.56 -33.17 11.61
CA VAL A 115 -11.34 -32.57 12.69
C VAL A 115 -10.37 -31.82 13.60
N PRO A 116 -10.61 -30.52 13.87
CA PRO A 116 -9.72 -29.76 14.74
C PRO A 116 -9.71 -30.29 16.18
N PRO A 117 -8.56 -30.24 16.87
CA PRO A 117 -8.45 -30.71 18.25
C PRO A 117 -9.24 -29.79 19.22
N GLY A 118 -9.68 -30.36 20.35
CA GLY A 118 -10.48 -29.66 21.36
C GLY A 118 -11.96 -29.55 21.00
N THR A 119 -12.72 -28.77 21.79
CA THR A 119 -14.19 -28.65 21.66
C THR A 119 -14.65 -27.39 20.92
N SER A 120 -13.76 -26.40 20.77
CA SER A 120 -14.05 -25.09 20.20
C SER A 120 -12.73 -24.47 19.71
N GLY A 121 -12.75 -23.73 18.60
CA GLY A 121 -11.54 -23.08 18.08
C GLY A 121 -10.56 -24.04 17.39
N ASN A 122 -9.29 -23.67 17.31
CA ASN A 122 -8.23 -24.42 16.63
C ASN A 122 -8.46 -24.66 15.13
N TYR A 123 -9.18 -23.74 14.49
CA TYR A 123 -9.61 -23.90 13.11
C TYR A 123 -8.46 -23.86 12.10
N GLU A 124 -7.32 -23.28 12.49
CA GLU A 124 -6.06 -23.27 11.76
C GLU A 124 -5.49 -24.68 11.53
N ALA A 125 -5.81 -25.65 12.40
CA ALA A 125 -5.39 -27.04 12.24
C ALA A 125 -6.06 -27.73 11.04
N CYS A 126 -7.29 -27.31 10.68
CA CYS A 126 -8.03 -27.86 9.55
C CYS A 126 -8.70 -26.72 8.74
N PRO A 127 -7.98 -26.07 7.80
CA PRO A 127 -8.52 -24.97 7.00
C PRO A 127 -9.76 -25.35 6.18
N CYS A 128 -9.81 -26.56 5.63
CA CYS A 128 -10.99 -27.06 4.91
C CYS A 128 -12.23 -27.10 5.82
N TYR A 129 -12.08 -27.63 7.04
CA TYR A 129 -13.19 -27.74 8.00
C TYR A 129 -13.74 -26.36 8.38
N PHE A 130 -12.86 -25.36 8.48
CA PHE A 130 -13.23 -23.98 8.80
C PHE A 130 -13.91 -23.22 7.66
N ASN A 131 -13.47 -23.44 6.43
CA ASN A 131 -13.94 -22.72 5.25
C ASN A 131 -15.27 -23.24 4.70
N LEU A 132 -15.77 -24.38 5.20
CA LEU A 132 -17.07 -24.92 4.80
C LEU A 132 -18.22 -24.03 5.31
N THR A 133 -18.94 -23.45 4.37
CA THR A 133 -20.13 -22.63 4.62
C THR A 133 -21.40 -23.30 4.12
N THR A 134 -22.53 -22.90 4.68
CA THR A 134 -23.86 -23.23 4.16
C THR A 134 -24.23 -22.27 3.03
N HIS A 135 -25.34 -22.52 2.34
CA HIS A 135 -25.87 -21.62 1.31
C HIS A 135 -26.07 -20.17 1.83
N ASN A 136 -26.35 -20.01 3.13
CA ASN A 136 -26.53 -18.70 3.77
C ASN A 136 -25.20 -18.07 4.22
N SER A 137 -24.07 -18.49 3.65
CA SER A 137 -22.72 -18.00 3.98
C SER A 137 -22.33 -18.11 5.46
N THR A 138 -23.07 -18.90 6.24
CA THR A 138 -22.77 -19.16 7.66
C THR A 138 -21.89 -20.39 7.76
N ARG A 139 -20.96 -20.42 8.74
CA ARG A 139 -20.15 -21.61 9.00
C ARG A 139 -21.03 -22.85 9.20
N LYS A 140 -20.74 -23.89 8.44
CA LYS A 140 -21.48 -25.16 8.50
C LYS A 140 -21.01 -26.06 9.64
N CYS A 141 -19.72 -26.03 9.93
CA CYS A 141 -19.08 -26.96 10.84
C CYS A 141 -18.98 -26.37 12.26
N PRO A 142 -19.15 -27.20 13.33
CA PRO A 142 -19.06 -26.75 14.71
C PRO A 142 -17.62 -26.42 15.13
#